data_AF-A0A9P5MW14-F1
#
_entry.id   AF-A0A9P5MW14-F1
#
_cell.length_a   1.000
_cell.length_b   1.000
_cell.length_c   1.000
_cell.angle_alpha   90.00
_cell.angle_beta   90.00
_cell.angle_gamma   90.00
#
_symmetry.space_group_name_H-M   'P 1'
#
loop_
_entity.id
_entity.type
_entity.pdbx_description
1 polymer ?
#
loop_
_entity_poly.entity_id
_entity_poly.type
_entity_poly.pdbx_seq_one_letter_code
_entity_poly.pdbx_strand_id
1 'polypeptide(L)'
;MTTSPDQSAIPNSYADVANHMDWSKKSSSPFVTTSFSFAWAIWEATRRYKSNPKQAVEIAVIDARAVAGRAVTALELLRKGAPKERHQDHWKWYRFATEAQDVLIYGYVPGTAVLSSIPILSLIPKLPSYFLNPNPNEEEKNFFGNLTWDVTQQRSGYQQFCQQMSEQFLRSSTEVRLRDTTTSSVRLAMCFLRPWFQRFALKDFQGAVDNVAELAYIIARWPGQWWVREHTEIWDLIQSMVHVIGEEVRDAQRIHALNEVTRLQGVVSELQLLTDEFMSVHSRSGSEDSADEGDPPETSSAPVSAPAPLVPPEDTQLLPGKTPSTVETASCVLTSFLFGAFAALFVVNSQRRDLALHFI
;
A
#
# COMPACT_ATOMS: atom_id res chain seq x y z
N MET A 1 20.74 24.46 17.92
CA MET A 1 20.55 23.51 19.03
C MET A 1 19.15 22.94 18.92
N THR A 2 19.00 21.87 18.15
CA THR A 2 17.75 21.10 18.01
C THR A 2 17.64 20.17 19.20
N THR A 3 16.71 20.46 20.11
CA THR A 3 16.34 19.58 21.22
C THR A 3 15.91 18.24 20.65
N SER A 4 16.69 17.18 20.93
CA SER A 4 16.26 15.81 20.71
C SER A 4 14.87 15.63 21.32
N PRO A 5 13.89 15.08 20.59
CA PRO A 5 12.57 14.85 21.15
C PRO A 5 12.72 13.94 22.37
N ASP A 6 12.09 14.32 23.48
CA ASP A 6 12.03 13.61 24.74
C ASP A 6 12.06 12.10 24.53
N GLN A 7 13.19 11.47 24.84
CA GLN A 7 13.23 10.04 25.12
C GLN A 7 12.57 9.84 26.50
N SER A 8 11.27 10.10 26.59
CA SER A 8 10.47 9.54 27.68
C SER A 8 10.71 8.04 27.63
N ALA A 9 11.29 7.47 28.70
CA ALA A 9 11.66 6.07 28.76
C ALA A 9 10.49 5.23 28.25
N ILE A 10 10.71 4.48 27.16
CA ILE A 10 9.69 3.62 26.57
C ILE A 10 9.12 2.76 27.70
N PRO A 11 7.80 2.76 27.92
CA PRO A 11 7.21 1.92 28.95
C PRO A 11 7.58 0.47 28.64
N ASN A 12 8.39 -0.09 29.52
CA ASN A 12 9.10 -1.34 29.30
C ASN A 12 8.72 -2.39 30.37
N SER A 13 7.62 -2.17 31.08
CA SER A 13 7.19 -3.03 32.19
C SER A 13 6.10 -4.02 31.79
N TYR A 14 5.97 -5.06 32.61
CA TYR A 14 4.86 -6.01 32.53
C TYR A 14 3.49 -5.32 32.73
N ALA A 15 3.42 -4.32 33.61
CA ALA A 15 2.16 -3.62 33.91
C ALA A 15 1.64 -2.86 32.69
N ASP A 16 2.54 -2.26 31.90
CA ASP A 16 2.17 -1.49 30.70
C ASP A 16 1.55 -2.39 29.63
N VAL A 17 2.16 -3.54 29.34
CA VAL A 17 1.60 -4.51 28.39
C VAL A 17 0.32 -5.15 28.94
N ALA A 18 0.24 -5.46 30.23
CA ALA A 18 -0.97 -6.02 30.83
C ALA A 18 -2.16 -5.05 30.70
N ASN A 19 -1.93 -3.76 30.97
CA ASN A 19 -2.93 -2.71 30.77
C ASN A 19 -3.32 -2.55 29.29
N HIS A 20 -2.38 -2.70 28.35
CA HIS A 20 -2.69 -2.63 26.91
C HIS A 20 -3.50 -3.84 26.40
N MET A 21 -3.17 -5.04 26.89
CA MET A 21 -3.78 -6.30 26.45
C MET A 21 -5.15 -6.55 27.10
N ASP A 22 -5.45 -5.87 28.20
CA ASP A 22 -6.79 -5.78 28.77
C ASP A 22 -7.69 -4.94 27.87
N TRP A 23 -8.66 -5.59 27.20
CA TRP A 23 -9.57 -4.95 26.26
C TRP A 23 -10.39 -3.82 26.89
N SER A 24 -10.63 -3.86 28.20
CA SER A 24 -11.36 -2.83 28.93
C SER A 24 -10.55 -1.54 29.14
N LYS A 25 -9.22 -1.65 29.11
CA LYS A 25 -8.27 -0.54 29.33
C LYS A 25 -7.50 -0.14 28.08
N LYS A 26 -7.63 -0.92 27.00
CA LYS A 26 -6.88 -0.73 25.75
C LYS A 26 -6.97 0.69 25.17
N SER A 27 -8.14 1.34 25.26
CA SER A 27 -8.33 2.71 24.77
C SER A 27 -7.54 3.77 25.54
N SER A 28 -7.18 3.50 26.79
CA SER A 28 -6.37 4.39 27.64
C SER A 28 -4.87 4.09 27.56
N SER A 29 -4.49 2.99 26.88
CA SER A 29 -3.11 2.58 26.75
C SER A 29 -2.36 3.47 25.74
N PRO A 30 -1.10 3.83 26.01
CA PRO A 30 -0.32 4.68 25.10
C PRO A 30 0.25 3.93 23.90
N PHE A 31 -0.05 2.63 23.72
CA PHE A 31 0.50 1.85 22.60
C PHE A 31 -0.45 1.75 21.42
N VAL A 32 0.14 1.74 20.23
CA VAL A 32 -0.49 1.29 18.99
C VAL A 32 -0.14 -0.19 18.77
N THR A 33 -1.16 -1.06 18.65
CA THR A 33 -0.95 -2.47 18.33
C THR A 33 -0.65 -2.64 16.84
N THR A 34 0.42 -3.35 16.52
CA THR A 34 0.83 -3.76 15.17
C THR A 34 1.29 -5.22 15.19
N SER A 35 1.64 -5.80 14.03
CA SER A 35 1.99 -7.21 13.90
C SER A 35 3.07 -7.40 12.84
N PHE A 36 3.99 -8.35 13.06
CA PHE A 36 4.92 -8.81 12.01
C PHE A 36 4.30 -9.81 11.02
N SER A 37 3.09 -10.31 11.30
CA SER A 37 2.42 -11.34 10.50
C SER A 37 1.45 -10.71 9.51
N PHE A 38 1.79 -10.75 8.22
CA PHE A 38 0.87 -10.32 7.15
C PHE A 38 -0.43 -11.15 7.14
N ALA A 39 -0.34 -12.44 7.45
CA ALA A 39 -1.48 -13.34 7.49
C ALA A 39 -2.43 -13.01 8.65
N TRP A 40 -1.87 -12.63 9.81
CA TRP A 40 -2.66 -12.10 10.93
C TRP A 40 -3.36 -10.80 10.53
N ALA A 41 -2.66 -9.88 9.85
CA ALA A 41 -3.24 -8.63 9.38
C ALA A 41 -4.42 -8.87 8.42
N ILE A 42 -4.30 -9.80 7.47
CA ILE A 42 -5.39 -10.17 6.55
C ILE A 42 -6.57 -10.79 7.30
N TRP A 43 -6.30 -11.76 8.20
CA TRP A 43 -7.33 -12.43 8.99
C TRP A 43 -8.11 -11.44 9.86
N GLU A 44 -7.40 -10.59 10.60
CA GLU A 44 -7.99 -9.60 11.50
C GLU A 44 -8.74 -8.50 10.73
N ALA A 45 -8.19 -8.01 9.60
CA ALA A 45 -8.87 -7.03 8.76
C ALA A 45 -10.18 -7.58 8.18
N THR A 46 -10.16 -8.83 7.71
CA THR A 46 -11.35 -9.54 7.22
C THR A 46 -12.40 -9.67 8.33
N ARG A 47 -11.98 -10.06 9.54
CA ARG A 47 -12.84 -10.18 10.72
C ARG A 47 -13.51 -8.87 11.12
N ARG A 48 -12.75 -7.79 11.15
CA ARG A 48 -13.26 -6.44 11.47
C ARG A 48 -14.23 -5.94 10.40
N TYR A 49 -13.87 -6.09 9.13
CA TYR A 49 -14.74 -5.67 8.04
C TYR A 49 -16.07 -6.41 8.06
N LYS A 50 -16.06 -7.74 8.25
CA LYS A 50 -17.31 -8.52 8.35
C LYS A 50 -18.16 -8.15 9.56
N SER A 51 -17.53 -7.81 10.68
CA SER A 51 -18.23 -7.38 11.90
C SER A 51 -18.89 -6.00 11.73
N ASN A 52 -18.30 -5.11 10.93
CA ASN A 52 -18.87 -3.81 10.61
C ASN A 52 -18.55 -3.39 9.15
N PRO A 53 -19.37 -3.82 8.17
CA PRO A 53 -19.12 -3.54 6.75
C PRO A 53 -19.15 -2.06 6.36
N LYS A 54 -19.69 -1.20 7.24
CA LYS A 54 -19.73 0.26 7.01
C LYS A 54 -18.39 0.92 7.32
N GLN A 55 -17.52 0.25 8.06
CA GLN A 55 -16.21 0.77 8.42
C GLN A 55 -15.19 0.40 7.34
N ALA A 56 -14.54 1.41 6.76
CA ALA A 56 -13.39 1.18 5.91
C ALA A 56 -12.26 0.56 6.75
N VAL A 57 -11.80 -0.62 6.34
CA VAL A 57 -10.69 -1.33 6.99
C VAL A 57 -9.52 -1.39 6.01
N GLU A 58 -8.39 -0.87 6.45
CA GLU A 58 -7.13 -0.88 5.70
C GLU A 58 -6.04 -1.59 6.48
N ILE A 59 -5.03 -2.08 5.76
CA ILE A 59 -3.80 -2.62 6.32
C ILE A 59 -2.68 -1.61 6.01
N ALA A 60 -2.07 -1.06 7.05
CA ALA A 60 -0.89 -0.20 6.92
C ALA A 60 0.39 -1.05 6.98
N VAL A 61 1.31 -0.84 6.03
CA VAL A 61 2.65 -1.43 6.04
C VAL A 61 3.62 -0.40 6.61
N ILE A 62 4.32 -0.77 7.69
CA ILE A 62 5.16 0.14 8.47
C ILE A 62 6.62 -0.31 8.38
N ASP A 63 7.53 0.63 8.10
CA ASP A 63 8.97 0.38 8.21
C ASP A 63 9.36 0.21 9.68
N ALA A 64 9.66 -1.02 10.06
CA ALA A 64 10.06 -1.37 11.42
C ALA A 64 11.31 -0.59 11.89
N ARG A 65 12.22 -0.22 10.98
CA ARG A 65 13.44 0.52 11.30
C ARG A 65 13.12 1.94 11.75
N ALA A 66 12.12 2.57 11.13
CA ALA A 66 11.67 3.92 11.45
C ALA A 66 10.99 4.02 12.83
N VAL A 67 10.55 2.90 13.39
CA VAL A 67 9.89 2.84 14.72
C VAL A 67 10.69 2.05 15.76
N ALA A 68 11.88 1.54 15.43
CA ALA A 68 12.66 0.67 16.31
C ALA A 68 12.95 1.29 17.68
N GLY A 69 13.18 2.61 17.74
CA GLY A 69 13.41 3.34 18.98
C GLY A 69 12.18 3.56 19.87
N ARG A 70 11.00 3.02 19.51
CA ARG A 70 9.74 3.13 20.28
C ARG A 70 8.85 1.90 20.18
N ALA A 71 9.32 0.83 19.55
CA ALA A 71 8.58 -0.39 19.31
C ALA A 71 9.14 -1.52 20.17
N VAL A 72 8.26 -2.35 20.72
CA VAL A 72 8.64 -3.53 21.52
C VAL A 72 7.66 -4.65 21.24
N THR A 73 8.13 -5.90 21.24
CA THR A 73 7.20 -7.03 21.09
C THR A 73 6.40 -7.22 22.38
N ALA A 74 5.10 -7.47 22.28
CA ALA A 74 4.27 -7.72 23.47
C ALA A 74 4.81 -8.93 24.26
N LEU A 75 5.34 -9.93 23.54
CA LEU A 75 5.94 -11.13 24.12
C LEU A 75 7.15 -10.82 25.02
N GLU A 76 8.00 -9.88 24.61
CA GLU A 76 9.14 -9.44 25.41
C GLU A 76 8.68 -8.82 26.74
N LEU A 77 7.68 -7.94 26.71
CA LEU A 77 7.16 -7.31 27.92
C LEU A 77 6.43 -8.30 28.83
N LEU A 78 5.66 -9.23 28.25
CA LEU A 78 4.96 -10.27 29.02
C LEU A 78 5.95 -11.16 29.78
N ARG A 79 7.11 -11.49 29.18
CA ARG A 79 8.16 -12.31 29.81
C ARG A 79 8.82 -11.64 31.02
N LYS A 80 8.77 -10.30 31.12
CA LYS A 80 9.33 -9.55 32.26
C LYS A 80 8.51 -9.73 33.55
N GLY A 81 7.26 -10.20 33.47
CA GLY A 81 6.38 -10.36 34.64
C GLY A 81 6.74 -11.56 35.52
N ALA A 82 7.05 -11.28 36.79
CA ALA A 82 7.25 -12.32 37.79
C ALA A 82 5.94 -13.10 38.05
N PRO A 83 5.97 -14.39 38.43
CA PRO A 83 4.74 -15.19 38.62
C PRO A 83 3.68 -14.55 39.53
N LYS A 84 4.10 -13.77 40.54
CA LYS A 84 3.21 -13.08 41.49
C LYS A 84 2.56 -11.82 40.91
N GLU A 85 3.14 -11.23 39.86
CA GLU A 85 2.66 -10.00 39.22
C GLU A 85 1.75 -10.30 38.02
N ARG A 86 1.70 -11.57 37.59
CA ARG A 86 0.96 -11.96 36.39
C ARG A 86 -0.54 -11.80 36.60
N HIS A 87 -1.17 -11.21 35.60
CA HIS A 87 -2.61 -11.12 35.49
C HIS A 87 -3.20 -12.51 35.21
N GLN A 88 -4.45 -12.75 35.60
CA GLN A 88 -5.14 -14.03 35.36
C GLN A 88 -5.17 -14.42 33.86
N ASP A 89 -5.27 -13.43 32.97
CA ASP A 89 -5.27 -13.62 31.51
C ASP A 89 -3.87 -13.65 30.89
N HIS A 90 -2.79 -13.65 31.69
CA HIS A 90 -1.41 -13.61 31.19
C HIS A 90 -1.14 -14.63 30.08
N TRP A 91 -1.49 -15.89 30.30
CA TRP A 91 -1.22 -16.96 29.35
C TRP A 91 -2.08 -16.87 28.10
N LYS A 92 -3.28 -16.29 28.21
CA LYS A 92 -4.14 -16.00 27.07
C LYS A 92 -3.48 -14.92 26.20
N TRP A 93 -3.04 -13.81 26.80
CA TRP A 93 -2.31 -12.75 26.09
C TRP A 93 -1.00 -13.23 25.51
N TYR A 94 -0.25 -14.05 26.23
CA TYR A 94 1.01 -14.65 25.76
C TYR A 94 0.79 -15.48 24.49
N ARG A 95 -0.26 -16.31 24.47
CA ARG A 95 -0.63 -17.10 23.29
C ARG A 95 -0.99 -16.21 22.11
N PHE A 96 -1.90 -15.24 22.30
CA PHE A 96 -2.30 -14.32 21.24
C PHE A 96 -1.13 -13.50 20.71
N ALA A 97 -0.29 -12.94 21.58
CA ALA A 97 0.89 -12.17 21.18
C ALA A 97 1.90 -13.02 20.39
N THR A 98 2.00 -14.32 20.69
CA THR A 98 2.85 -15.27 19.95
C THR A 98 2.28 -15.55 18.56
N GLU A 99 0.98 -15.82 18.46
CA GLU A 99 0.28 -16.12 17.21
C GLU A 99 0.24 -14.91 16.27
N ALA A 100 -0.10 -13.75 16.82
CA ALA A 100 -0.17 -12.48 16.12
C ALA A 100 1.20 -11.88 15.83
N GLN A 101 2.26 -12.32 16.51
CA GLN A 101 3.57 -11.66 16.51
C GLN A 101 3.42 -10.17 16.85
N ASP A 102 2.72 -9.88 17.96
CA ASP A 102 2.31 -8.54 18.35
C ASP A 102 3.51 -7.62 18.63
N VAL A 103 3.46 -6.45 18.03
CA VAL A 103 4.41 -5.35 18.21
C VAL A 103 3.66 -4.13 18.72
N LEU A 104 4.11 -3.58 19.85
CA LEU A 104 3.54 -2.40 20.48
C LEU A 104 4.42 -1.20 20.19
N ILE A 105 3.85 -0.18 19.53
CA ILE A 105 4.55 1.07 19.23
C ILE A 105 4.08 2.12 20.22
N TYR A 106 4.99 2.69 21.00
CA TYR A 106 4.65 3.71 21.99
C TYR A 106 4.28 5.04 21.32
N GLY A 107 3.15 5.61 21.75
CA GLY A 107 2.61 6.88 21.29
C GLY A 107 1.99 6.77 19.90
N TYR A 108 2.78 7.03 18.87
CA TYR A 108 2.29 7.16 17.49
C TYR A 108 3.27 6.56 16.47
N VAL A 109 2.72 6.17 15.32
CA VAL A 109 3.47 5.79 14.12
C VAL A 109 3.70 7.04 13.27
N PRO A 110 4.95 7.47 13.03
CA PRO A 110 5.23 8.59 12.15
C PRO A 110 4.69 8.33 10.74
N GLY A 111 4.08 9.32 10.09
CA GLY A 111 3.56 9.17 8.73
C GLY A 111 4.64 8.77 7.72
N THR A 112 5.89 9.19 7.94
CA THR A 112 7.06 8.79 7.14
C THR A 112 7.45 7.32 7.32
N ALA A 113 7.03 6.68 8.41
CA ALA A 113 7.25 5.25 8.64
C ALA A 113 6.19 4.38 7.94
N VAL A 114 5.06 4.94 7.52
CA VAL A 114 4.03 4.20 6.80
C VAL A 114 4.40 4.16 5.32
N LEU A 115 4.80 2.98 4.85
CA LEU A 115 5.14 2.75 3.45
C LEU A 115 3.87 2.83 2.59
N SER A 116 2.80 2.20 3.03
CA SER A 116 1.52 2.14 2.31
C SER A 116 0.35 1.85 3.25
N SER A 117 -0.86 2.21 2.81
CA SER A 117 -2.13 1.76 3.40
C SER A 117 -3.01 1.19 2.31
N ILE A 118 -3.56 0.00 2.51
CA ILE A 118 -4.28 -0.75 1.47
C ILE A 118 -5.64 -1.19 2.00
N PRO A 119 -6.76 -0.86 1.32
CA PRO A 119 -8.07 -1.39 1.65
C PRO A 119 -8.10 -2.92 1.56
N ILE A 120 -8.70 -3.59 2.56
CA ILE A 120 -8.78 -5.06 2.58
C ILE A 120 -9.46 -5.62 1.33
N LEU A 121 -10.47 -4.93 0.80
CA LEU A 121 -11.20 -5.32 -0.40
C LEU A 121 -10.30 -5.36 -1.65
N SER A 122 -9.25 -4.54 -1.71
CA SER A 122 -8.28 -4.56 -2.80
C SER A 122 -7.31 -5.75 -2.72
N LEU A 123 -7.12 -6.31 -1.51
CA LEU A 123 -6.22 -7.45 -1.29
C LEU A 123 -6.90 -8.79 -1.59
N ILE A 124 -8.21 -8.95 -1.33
CA ILE A 124 -8.91 -10.24 -1.50
C ILE A 124 -8.71 -10.87 -2.89
N PRO A 125 -8.89 -10.13 -4.01
CA PRO A 125 -8.70 -10.70 -5.35
C PRO A 125 -7.24 -11.04 -5.66
N LYS A 126 -6.30 -10.56 -4.82
CA LYS A 126 -4.86 -10.71 -4.98
C LYS A 126 -4.25 -11.83 -4.14
N LEU A 127 -5.04 -12.43 -3.23
CA LEU A 127 -4.59 -13.53 -2.38
C LEU A 127 -4.16 -14.76 -3.21
N PRO A 128 -3.17 -15.53 -2.72
CA PRO A 128 -2.86 -16.87 -3.21
C PRO A 128 -4.05 -17.83 -3.17
N SER A 129 -4.04 -18.86 -4.02
CA SER A 129 -5.21 -19.74 -4.16
C SER A 129 -5.51 -20.58 -2.92
N TYR A 130 -4.52 -20.83 -2.07
CA TYR A 130 -4.74 -21.49 -0.77
C TYR A 130 -5.50 -20.64 0.26
N PHE A 131 -5.80 -19.37 -0.05
CA PHE A 131 -6.75 -18.54 0.72
C PHE A 131 -8.18 -18.58 0.17
N LEU A 132 -8.35 -19.10 -1.05
CA LEU A 132 -9.57 -18.99 -1.83
C LEU A 132 -10.29 -20.33 -1.89
N ASN A 133 -11.60 -20.32 -1.78
CA ASN A 133 -12.42 -21.51 -1.92
C ASN A 133 -12.25 -22.08 -3.35
N PRO A 134 -11.84 -23.35 -3.53
CA PRO A 134 -11.67 -23.95 -4.84
C PRO A 134 -12.97 -24.09 -5.63
N ASN A 135 -14.11 -24.12 -4.94
CA ASN A 135 -15.44 -24.22 -5.52
C ASN A 135 -16.29 -23.03 -5.05
N PRO A 136 -16.07 -21.82 -5.60
CA PRO A 136 -16.84 -20.65 -5.21
C PRO A 136 -18.32 -20.86 -5.55
N ASN A 137 -19.21 -20.50 -4.63
CA ASN A 137 -20.64 -20.47 -4.93
C ASN A 137 -20.93 -19.24 -5.81
N GLU A 138 -21.28 -19.45 -7.08
CA GLU A 138 -21.53 -18.37 -8.05
C GLU A 138 -22.70 -17.45 -7.64
N GLU A 139 -23.58 -17.93 -6.76
CA GLU A 139 -24.73 -17.16 -6.28
C GLU A 139 -24.35 -16.12 -5.22
N GLU A 140 -23.21 -16.28 -4.54
CA GLU A 140 -22.77 -15.35 -3.48
C GLU A 140 -21.99 -14.17 -4.07
N LYS A 141 -22.68 -13.03 -4.26
CA LYS A 141 -22.06 -11.75 -4.66
C LYS A 141 -21.19 -11.10 -3.55
N ASN A 142 -20.86 -11.83 -2.49
CA ASN A 142 -20.08 -11.28 -1.38
C ASN A 142 -18.58 -11.34 -1.70
N PHE A 143 -17.87 -10.22 -1.59
CA PHE A 143 -16.40 -10.16 -1.81
C PHE A 143 -15.62 -11.20 -1.00
N PHE A 144 -16.16 -11.61 0.15
CA PHE A 144 -15.56 -12.59 1.03
C PHE A 144 -16.15 -14.01 0.91
N GLY A 145 -17.13 -14.23 0.03
CA GLY A 145 -17.70 -15.57 -0.23
C GLY A 145 -16.67 -16.52 -0.85
N ASN A 146 -15.67 -15.95 -1.53
CA ASN A 146 -14.57 -16.69 -2.13
C ASN A 146 -13.46 -17.08 -1.16
N LEU A 147 -13.53 -16.72 0.13
CA LEU A 147 -12.50 -17.09 1.10
C LEU A 147 -12.75 -18.48 1.67
N THR A 148 -11.69 -19.27 1.83
CA THR A 148 -11.80 -20.64 2.39
C THR A 148 -12.21 -20.65 3.86
N TRP A 149 -11.87 -19.61 4.63
CA TRP A 149 -12.20 -19.56 6.04
C TRP A 149 -13.50 -18.79 6.29
N ASP A 150 -14.36 -19.40 7.10
CA ASP A 150 -15.58 -18.76 7.55
C ASP A 150 -15.29 -17.91 8.79
N VAL A 151 -15.55 -16.63 8.65
CA VAL A 151 -15.38 -15.60 9.68
C VAL A 151 -16.68 -15.39 10.46
N THR A 152 -17.81 -15.89 9.96
CA THR A 152 -19.11 -15.82 10.64
C THR A 152 -19.21 -16.83 11.76
N GLN A 153 -18.44 -17.91 11.69
CA GLN A 153 -18.27 -18.82 12.82
C GLN A 153 -17.57 -18.11 13.97
N GLN A 154 -18.34 -17.80 15.03
CA GLN A 154 -17.88 -17.15 16.26
C GLN A 154 -16.66 -17.79 16.95
N ARG A 155 -16.18 -18.94 16.47
CA ARG A 155 -15.09 -19.74 17.02
C ARG A 155 -13.94 -20.03 16.06
N SER A 156 -13.91 -19.49 14.84
CA SER A 156 -12.77 -19.71 13.94
C SER A 156 -11.54 -18.95 14.44
N GLY A 157 -10.76 -19.60 15.30
CA GLY A 157 -9.52 -19.07 15.83
C GLY A 157 -8.46 -18.93 14.73
N TYR A 158 -7.49 -18.04 14.94
CA TYR A 158 -6.39 -17.86 14.00
C TYR A 158 -5.60 -19.16 13.76
N GLN A 159 -5.47 -20.02 14.77
CA GLN A 159 -4.87 -21.35 14.62
C GLN A 159 -5.62 -22.21 13.59
N GLN A 160 -6.95 -22.21 13.61
CA GLN A 160 -7.76 -22.95 12.64
C GLN A 160 -7.60 -22.37 11.24
N PHE A 161 -7.56 -21.03 11.13
CA PHE A 161 -7.24 -20.36 9.87
C PHE A 161 -5.88 -20.83 9.32
N CYS A 162 -4.81 -20.78 10.13
CA CYS A 162 -3.48 -21.25 9.72
C CYS A 162 -3.51 -22.71 9.27
N GLN A 163 -4.17 -23.59 10.04
CA GLN A 163 -4.30 -25.00 9.69
C GLN A 163 -5.01 -25.20 8.34
N GLN A 164 -6.14 -24.51 8.13
CA GLN A 164 -6.90 -24.60 6.88
C GLN A 164 -6.08 -24.16 5.67
N MET A 165 -5.35 -23.04 5.78
CA MET A 165 -4.53 -22.54 4.67
C MET A 165 -3.37 -23.49 4.37
N SER A 166 -2.69 -24.01 5.40
CA SER A 166 -1.61 -24.99 5.22
C SER A 166 -2.12 -26.31 4.64
N GLU A 167 -3.26 -26.82 5.09
CA GLU A 167 -3.87 -28.03 4.52
C GLU A 167 -4.25 -27.84 3.06
N GLN A 168 -4.84 -26.69 2.71
CA GLN A 168 -5.20 -26.39 1.33
C GLN A 168 -3.96 -26.29 0.43
N PHE A 169 -2.89 -25.65 0.91
CA PHE A 169 -1.62 -25.62 0.21
C PHE A 169 -1.04 -27.03 0.01
N LEU A 170 -1.08 -27.90 1.02
CA LEU A 170 -0.59 -29.27 0.94
C LEU A 170 -1.39 -30.14 -0.04
N ARG A 171 -2.71 -29.95 -0.12
CA ARG A 171 -3.58 -30.66 -1.07
C ARG A 171 -3.42 -30.17 -2.51
N SER A 172 -2.81 -29.01 -2.71
CA SER A 172 -2.62 -28.43 -4.04
C SER A 172 -1.56 -29.18 -4.85
N SER A 173 -1.73 -29.21 -6.18
CA SER A 173 -0.72 -29.78 -7.08
C SER A 173 0.61 -29.02 -6.96
N THR A 174 1.71 -29.67 -7.33
CA THR A 174 3.05 -29.07 -7.38
C THR A 174 3.05 -27.76 -8.19
N GLU A 175 2.37 -27.75 -9.33
CA GLU A 175 2.23 -26.57 -10.20
C GLU A 175 1.53 -25.41 -9.50
N VAL A 176 0.42 -25.69 -8.80
CA VAL A 176 -0.33 -24.68 -8.05
C VAL A 176 0.50 -24.14 -6.89
N ARG A 177 1.22 -25.01 -6.17
CA ARG A 177 2.13 -24.61 -5.08
C ARG A 177 3.25 -23.72 -5.59
N LEU A 178 3.88 -24.08 -6.71
CA LEU A 178 4.94 -23.28 -7.33
C LEU A 178 4.41 -21.91 -7.77
N ARG A 179 3.25 -21.86 -8.45
CA ARG A 179 2.59 -20.61 -8.83
C ARG A 179 2.26 -19.73 -7.62
N ASP A 180 1.72 -20.32 -6.55
CA ASP A 180 1.32 -19.57 -5.37
C ASP A 180 2.51 -19.03 -4.57
N THR A 181 3.61 -19.80 -4.51
CA THR A 181 4.86 -19.39 -3.86
C THR A 181 5.73 -18.48 -4.73
N THR A 182 5.39 -18.27 -5.99
CA THR A 182 6.08 -17.32 -6.88
C THR A 182 5.13 -16.17 -7.25
N THR A 183 4.41 -16.29 -8.37
CA THR A 183 3.55 -15.26 -8.95
C THR A 183 2.53 -14.71 -7.95
N SER A 184 1.82 -15.57 -7.20
CA SER A 184 0.79 -15.08 -6.26
C SER A 184 1.41 -14.34 -5.07
N SER A 185 2.59 -14.77 -4.61
CA SER A 185 3.32 -14.12 -3.51
C SER A 185 3.86 -12.76 -3.93
N VAL A 186 4.44 -12.66 -5.14
CA VAL A 186 4.84 -11.38 -5.74
C VAL A 186 3.64 -10.46 -5.93
N ARG A 187 2.52 -10.99 -6.44
CA ARG A 187 1.29 -10.22 -6.64
C ARG A 187 0.76 -9.63 -5.33
N LEU A 188 0.78 -10.40 -4.25
CA LEU A 188 0.33 -9.94 -2.93
C LEU A 188 1.30 -8.92 -2.33
N ALA A 189 2.62 -9.17 -2.40
CA ALA A 189 3.65 -8.22 -1.94
C ALA A 189 3.56 -6.89 -2.68
N MET A 190 3.41 -6.93 -4.01
CA MET A 190 3.18 -5.75 -4.82
C MET A 190 1.88 -5.05 -4.41
N CYS A 191 0.80 -5.78 -4.10
CA CYS A 191 -0.42 -5.14 -3.63
C CYS A 191 -0.21 -4.38 -2.32
N PHE A 192 0.55 -4.94 -1.39
CA PHE A 192 0.94 -4.26 -0.15
C PHE A 192 1.80 -3.03 -0.44
N LEU A 193 2.85 -3.14 -1.25
CA LEU A 193 3.84 -2.08 -1.39
C LEU A 193 3.62 -1.16 -2.59
N ARG A 194 2.59 -1.35 -3.43
CA ARG A 194 2.43 -0.64 -4.71
C ARG A 194 2.59 0.89 -4.61
N PRO A 195 1.89 1.62 -3.72
CA PRO A 195 2.03 3.08 -3.67
C PRO A 195 3.46 3.52 -3.32
N TRP A 196 4.13 2.77 -2.45
CA TRP A 196 5.52 2.98 -2.09
C TRP A 196 6.45 2.64 -3.25
N PHE A 197 6.32 1.45 -3.82
CA PHE A 197 7.16 0.95 -4.91
C PHE A 197 7.13 1.88 -6.12
N GLN A 198 5.94 2.36 -6.52
CA GLN A 198 5.81 3.34 -7.60
C GLN A 198 6.59 4.64 -7.31
N ARG A 199 6.61 5.13 -6.06
CA ARG A 199 7.36 6.35 -5.72
C ARG A 199 8.86 6.13 -5.67
N PHE A 200 9.30 4.94 -5.29
CA PHE A 200 10.72 4.63 -5.04
C PHE A 200 11.42 3.97 -6.22
N ALA A 201 10.72 3.32 -7.15
CA ALA A 201 11.32 2.67 -8.31
C ALA A 201 12.17 3.61 -9.19
N LEU A 202 11.88 4.92 -9.22
CA LEU A 202 12.69 5.91 -9.92
C LEU A 202 13.89 6.42 -9.10
N LYS A 203 13.78 6.43 -7.78
CA LYS A 203 14.77 7.04 -6.87
C LYS A 203 15.83 6.05 -6.41
N ASP A 204 15.37 4.87 -6.02
CA ASP A 204 16.18 3.76 -5.53
C ASP A 204 15.56 2.46 -6.04
N PHE A 205 15.88 2.14 -7.29
CA PHE A 205 15.28 1.00 -7.97
C PHE A 205 15.62 -0.32 -7.29
N GLN A 206 16.90 -0.52 -6.98
CA GLN A 206 17.38 -1.77 -6.39
C GLN A 206 16.79 -1.97 -4.99
N GLY A 207 16.81 -0.94 -4.15
CA GLY A 207 16.18 -1.02 -2.83
C GLY A 207 14.67 -1.27 -2.92
N ALA A 208 13.97 -0.68 -3.89
CA ALA A 208 12.55 -0.95 -4.11
C ALA A 208 12.28 -2.41 -4.51
N VAL A 209 13.08 -2.95 -5.44
CA VAL A 209 13.00 -4.35 -5.87
C VAL A 209 13.31 -5.30 -4.71
N ASP A 210 14.37 -5.05 -3.94
CA ASP A 210 14.79 -5.89 -2.83
C ASP A 210 13.71 -5.96 -1.75
N ASN A 211 13.13 -4.83 -1.32
CA ASN A 211 12.08 -4.82 -0.30
C ASN A 211 10.81 -5.57 -0.74
N VAL A 212 10.41 -5.45 -2.01
CA VAL A 212 9.25 -6.19 -2.53
C VAL A 212 9.56 -7.68 -2.65
N ALA A 213 10.76 -8.05 -3.13
CA ALA A 213 11.19 -9.43 -3.24
C ALA A 213 11.27 -10.11 -1.86
N GLU A 214 11.81 -9.43 -0.85
CA GLU A 214 11.85 -9.92 0.53
C GLU A 214 10.45 -10.16 1.09
N LEU A 215 9.51 -9.20 0.93
CA LEU A 215 8.13 -9.39 1.37
C LEU A 215 7.45 -10.54 0.63
N ALA A 216 7.65 -10.64 -0.69
CA ALA A 216 7.13 -11.75 -1.49
C ALA A 216 7.68 -13.10 -1.01
N TYR A 217 8.96 -13.17 -0.65
CA TYR A 217 9.58 -14.38 -0.13
C TYR A 217 9.07 -14.77 1.27
N ILE A 218 8.78 -13.78 2.12
CA ILE A 218 8.11 -14.02 3.41
C ILE A 218 6.72 -14.63 3.18
N ILE A 219 5.95 -14.09 2.22
CA ILE A 219 4.63 -14.62 1.85
C ILE A 219 4.74 -16.04 1.30
N ALA A 220 5.72 -16.30 0.42
CA ALA A 220 5.96 -17.60 -0.19
C ALA A 220 6.27 -18.69 0.85
N ARG A 221 7.01 -18.34 1.91
CA ARG A 221 7.41 -19.26 2.98
C ARG A 221 6.30 -19.56 3.99
N TRP A 222 5.25 -18.73 4.03
CA TRP A 222 4.22 -18.81 5.05
C TRP A 222 3.41 -20.13 5.04
N PRO A 223 2.85 -20.60 3.91
CA PRO A 223 2.01 -21.81 3.92
C PRO A 223 2.80 -23.10 4.15
N GLY A 224 4.11 -23.10 3.85
CA GLY A 224 4.99 -24.24 4.02
C GLY A 224 6.46 -23.88 3.86
N GLN A 225 7.18 -23.62 4.96
CA GLN A 225 8.59 -23.25 4.90
C GLN A 225 9.48 -24.34 4.28
N TRP A 226 9.13 -25.61 4.47
CA TRP A 226 9.87 -26.75 3.92
C TRP A 226 9.87 -26.73 2.39
N TRP A 227 8.74 -26.35 1.78
CA TRP A 227 8.57 -26.31 0.32
C TRP A 227 9.57 -25.35 -0.32
N VAL A 228 9.69 -24.14 0.24
CA VAL A 228 10.63 -23.13 -0.25
C VAL A 228 12.09 -23.51 0.00
N ARG A 229 12.39 -24.29 1.04
CA ARG A 229 13.75 -24.81 1.27
C ARG A 229 14.13 -25.88 0.23
N GLU A 230 13.17 -26.68 -0.21
CA GLU A 230 13.38 -27.73 -1.23
C GLU A 230 13.43 -27.17 -2.66
N HIS A 231 12.85 -25.98 -2.88
CA HIS A 231 12.76 -25.32 -4.18
C HIS A 231 13.50 -23.97 -4.12
N THR A 232 14.82 -24.02 -4.12
CA THR A 232 15.67 -22.83 -3.99
C THR A 232 15.48 -21.83 -5.13
N GLU A 233 15.04 -22.29 -6.30
CA GLU A 233 14.73 -21.48 -7.48
C GLU A 233 13.59 -20.46 -7.24
N ILE A 234 12.76 -20.65 -6.20
CA ILE A 234 11.67 -19.73 -5.87
C ILE A 234 12.20 -18.31 -5.59
N TRP A 235 13.34 -18.19 -4.92
CA TRP A 235 13.94 -16.88 -4.64
C TRP A 235 14.35 -16.16 -5.92
N ASP A 236 15.07 -16.86 -6.81
CA ASP A 236 15.54 -16.28 -8.08
C ASP A 236 14.36 -15.90 -8.99
N LEU A 237 13.30 -16.72 -9.00
CA LEU A 237 12.07 -16.42 -9.73
C LEU A 237 11.36 -15.19 -9.16
N ILE A 238 11.23 -15.08 -7.83
CA ILE A 238 10.65 -13.90 -7.17
C ILE A 238 11.45 -12.64 -7.52
N GLN A 239 12.78 -12.67 -7.37
CA GLN A 239 13.63 -11.53 -7.67
C GLN A 239 13.50 -11.12 -9.14
N SER A 240 13.56 -12.09 -10.06
CA SER A 240 13.41 -11.84 -11.50
C SER A 240 12.04 -11.24 -11.83
N MET A 241 10.95 -11.78 -11.27
CA MET A 241 9.60 -11.25 -11.48
C MET A 241 9.45 -9.82 -10.97
N VAL A 242 9.94 -9.53 -9.76
CA VAL A 242 9.87 -8.19 -9.17
C VAL A 242 10.72 -7.20 -9.96
N HIS A 243 11.91 -7.61 -10.41
CA HIS A 243 12.78 -6.78 -11.25
C HIS A 243 12.10 -6.41 -12.57
N VAL A 244 11.52 -7.39 -13.28
CA VAL A 244 10.78 -7.13 -14.53
C VAL A 244 9.60 -6.20 -14.29
N ILE A 245 8.77 -6.46 -13.27
CA ILE A 245 7.67 -5.55 -12.90
C ILE A 245 8.19 -4.15 -12.57
N GLY A 246 9.36 -4.08 -11.94
CA GLY A 246 10.02 -2.83 -11.61
C GLY A 246 10.42 -2.01 -12.82
N GLU A 247 11.06 -2.64 -13.81
CA GLU A 247 11.42 -1.96 -15.07
C GLU A 247 10.16 -1.48 -15.80
N GLU A 248 9.10 -2.30 -15.87
CA GLU A 248 7.81 -1.90 -16.46
C GLU A 248 7.20 -0.69 -15.74
N VAL A 249 7.28 -0.63 -14.41
CA VAL A 249 6.81 0.53 -13.64
C VAL A 249 7.65 1.78 -13.94
N ARG A 250 8.97 1.65 -14.06
CA ARG A 250 9.86 2.77 -14.41
C ARG A 250 9.58 3.28 -15.81
N ASP A 251 9.43 2.39 -16.78
CA ASP A 251 9.12 2.74 -18.16
C ASP A 251 7.76 3.42 -18.29
N ALA A 252 6.73 2.88 -17.64
CA ALA A 252 5.41 3.53 -17.59
C ALA A 252 5.48 4.94 -17.00
N GLN A 253 6.29 5.15 -15.97
CA GLN A 253 6.47 6.47 -15.35
C GLN A 253 7.27 7.44 -16.22
N ARG A 254 8.30 6.96 -16.93
CA ARG A 254 9.04 7.76 -17.92
C ARG A 254 8.12 8.23 -19.04
N ILE A 255 7.30 7.32 -19.58
CA ILE A 255 6.33 7.63 -20.63
C ILE A 255 5.30 8.65 -20.12
N HIS A 256 4.76 8.45 -18.91
CA HIS A 256 3.84 9.41 -18.30
C HIS A 256 4.47 10.80 -18.14
N ALA A 257 5.73 10.88 -17.69
CA ALA A 257 6.43 12.15 -17.55
C ALA A 257 6.66 12.84 -18.90
N LEU A 258 7.01 12.10 -19.96
CA LEU A 258 7.16 12.65 -21.32
C LEU A 258 5.84 13.19 -21.87
N ASN A 259 4.74 12.46 -21.66
CA ASN A 259 3.40 12.90 -22.06
C ASN A 259 2.98 14.17 -21.33
N GLU A 260 3.26 14.28 -20.03
CA GLU A 260 2.99 15.51 -19.26
C GLU A 260 3.83 16.70 -19.72
N VAL A 261 5.13 16.49 -20.04
CA VAL A 261 5.96 17.55 -20.62
C VAL A 261 5.39 18.02 -21.96
N THR A 262 4.97 17.09 -22.81
CA THR A 262 4.37 17.41 -24.12
C THR A 262 3.07 18.20 -23.95
N ARG A 263 2.23 17.79 -22.99
CA ARG A 263 0.99 18.50 -22.64
C ARG A 263 1.28 19.92 -22.14
N LEU A 264 2.27 20.09 -21.25
CA LEU A 264 2.66 21.39 -20.72
C LEU A 264 3.27 22.31 -21.78
N GLN A 265 4.04 21.77 -22.73
CA GLN A 265 4.53 22.52 -23.89
C GLN A 265 3.38 23.06 -24.76
N GLY A 266 2.31 22.27 -24.93
CA GLY A 266 1.08 22.73 -25.58
C GLY A 266 0.45 23.92 -24.86
N VAL A 267 0.26 23.81 -23.54
CA VAL A 267 -0.29 24.90 -22.72
C VAL A 267 0.57 26.16 -22.77
N VAL A 268 1.90 26.02 -22.70
CA VAL A 268 2.82 27.17 -22.81
C VAL A 268 2.75 27.81 -24.19
N SER A 269 2.62 27.02 -25.25
CA SER A 269 2.48 27.54 -26.62
C SER A 269 1.17 28.32 -26.80
N GLU A 270 0.07 27.84 -26.23
CA GLU A 270 -1.21 28.56 -26.22
C GLU A 270 -1.13 29.87 -25.44
N LEU A 271 -0.47 29.87 -24.26
CA LEU A 271 -0.25 31.08 -23.47
C LEU A 271 0.65 32.09 -24.19
N GLN A 272 1.67 31.62 -24.90
CA GLN A 272 2.54 32.45 -25.74
C GLN A 272 1.72 33.16 -26.82
N LEU A 273 0.87 32.43 -27.55
CA LEU A 273 0.00 32.99 -28.58
C LEU A 273 -0.97 34.05 -28.02
N LEU A 274 -1.60 33.78 -26.87
CA LEU A 274 -2.48 34.74 -26.20
C LEU A 274 -1.74 36.02 -25.77
N THR A 275 -0.49 35.88 -25.33
CA THR A 275 0.35 37.02 -24.94
C THR A 275 0.73 37.85 -26.15
N ASP A 276 1.13 37.21 -27.25
CA ASP A 276 1.47 37.87 -28.50
C ASP A 276 0.24 38.61 -29.10
N GLU A 277 -0.94 37.99 -29.04
CA GLU A 277 -2.21 38.61 -29.44
C GLU A 277 -2.51 39.86 -28.59
N PHE A 278 -2.43 39.74 -27.26
CA PHE A 278 -2.64 40.86 -26.34
C PHE A 278 -1.69 42.03 -26.63
N MET A 279 -0.39 41.75 -26.82
CA MET A 279 0.63 42.75 -27.15
C MET A 279 0.35 43.42 -28.51
N SER A 280 -0.14 42.67 -29.49
CA SER A 280 -0.47 43.21 -30.82
C SER A 280 -1.68 44.17 -30.78
N VAL A 281 -2.69 43.87 -29.95
CA VAL A 281 -3.87 44.73 -29.76
C VAL A 281 -3.49 46.03 -29.05
N HIS A 282 -2.67 45.96 -27.99
CA HIS A 282 -2.25 47.14 -27.24
C HIS A 282 -1.30 48.05 -28.02
N SER A 283 -0.45 47.48 -28.87
CA SER A 283 0.46 48.28 -29.72
C SER A 283 -0.28 49.10 -30.77
N ARG A 284 -1.48 48.70 -31.19
CA ARG A 284 -2.32 49.44 -32.14
C ARG A 284 -3.13 50.57 -31.51
N SER A 285 -3.45 50.47 -30.22
CA SER A 285 -4.24 51.49 -29.51
C SER A 285 -3.42 52.72 -29.08
N GLY A 286 -2.09 52.69 -29.20
CA GLY A 286 -1.19 53.75 -28.72
C GLY A 286 -0.76 54.80 -29.74
N SER A 287 -1.28 54.78 -30.99
CA SER A 287 -0.84 55.72 -32.04
C SER A 287 -1.87 56.77 -32.48
N GLU A 288 -3.01 56.89 -31.79
CA GLU A 288 -4.03 57.91 -32.05
C GLU A 288 -4.21 58.81 -30.81
N ASP A 289 -3.19 59.61 -30.47
CA ASP A 289 -3.38 60.91 -29.82
C ASP A 289 -2.04 61.67 -29.75
N SER A 290 -1.74 62.37 -30.84
CA SER A 290 -0.73 63.42 -30.84
C SER A 290 -1.26 64.62 -31.63
N ALA A 291 -2.28 65.26 -31.08
CA ALA A 291 -2.54 66.69 -31.22
C ALA A 291 -3.82 67.07 -30.44
N ASP A 292 -3.71 67.47 -29.18
CA ASP A 292 -4.22 68.79 -28.80
C ASP A 292 -3.63 69.25 -27.46
N GLU A 293 -3.26 70.52 -27.45
CA GLU A 293 -2.64 71.27 -26.38
C GLU A 293 -3.76 72.03 -25.66
N GLY A 294 -4.02 71.74 -24.37
CA GLY A 294 -5.09 72.39 -23.62
C GLY A 294 -5.02 72.17 -22.10
N ASP A 295 -4.59 73.24 -21.43
CA ASP A 295 -4.57 73.62 -20.00
C ASP A 295 -5.28 72.77 -18.89
N PRO A 296 -4.83 72.92 -17.61
CA PRO A 296 -5.30 72.15 -16.48
C PRO A 296 -6.58 72.71 -15.86
N PRO A 297 -7.39 71.85 -15.20
CA PRO A 297 -8.07 72.31 -14.00
C PRO A 297 -7.93 71.33 -12.81
N GLU A 298 -7.49 71.93 -11.72
CA GLU A 298 -7.96 71.79 -10.33
C GLU A 298 -8.93 70.65 -9.97
N THR A 299 -8.43 69.83 -9.03
CA THR A 299 -9.10 69.36 -7.80
C THR A 299 -10.59 69.04 -7.83
N SER A 300 -10.90 67.75 -7.68
CA SER A 300 -11.98 67.33 -6.77
C SER A 300 -11.71 65.95 -6.19
N SER A 301 -11.38 65.96 -4.90
CA SER A 301 -11.30 64.81 -4.02
C SER A 301 -12.71 64.29 -3.69
N ALA A 302 -13.02 63.05 -4.08
CA ALA A 302 -14.15 62.29 -3.57
C ALA A 302 -13.72 60.84 -3.26
N PRO A 303 -14.33 60.21 -2.23
CA PRO A 303 -13.69 59.17 -1.45
C PRO A 303 -13.82 57.78 -2.07
N VAL A 304 -12.76 56.99 -1.89
CA VAL A 304 -12.67 55.57 -2.18
C VAL A 304 -13.71 54.81 -1.35
N SER A 305 -14.77 54.33 -2.00
CA SER A 305 -15.64 53.31 -1.43
C SER A 305 -14.92 51.96 -1.44
N ALA A 306 -14.80 51.37 -0.25
CA ALA A 306 -14.19 50.08 0.00
C ALA A 306 -14.86 48.95 -0.79
N PRO A 307 -14.10 47.93 -1.23
CA PRO A 307 -14.69 46.70 -1.76
C PRO A 307 -15.36 45.91 -0.62
N ALA A 308 -16.58 45.46 -0.88
CA ALA A 308 -17.38 44.64 0.03
C ALA A 308 -16.68 43.32 0.39
N PRO A 309 -17.00 42.71 1.55
CA PRO A 309 -16.41 41.45 1.98
C PRO A 309 -16.76 40.30 1.02
N LEU A 310 -15.72 39.56 0.62
CA LEU A 310 -15.83 38.26 -0.05
C LEU A 310 -16.68 37.30 0.79
N VAL A 311 -17.87 36.98 0.29
CA VAL A 311 -18.66 35.82 0.72
C VAL A 311 -17.93 34.56 0.23
N PRO A 312 -17.61 33.59 1.09
CA PRO A 312 -17.02 32.33 0.66
C PRO A 312 -18.06 31.50 -0.11
N PRO A 313 -17.72 30.86 -1.23
CA PRO A 313 -18.60 29.87 -1.84
C PRO A 313 -18.57 28.59 -0.99
N GLU A 314 -19.60 28.39 -0.18
CA GLU A 314 -20.09 27.06 0.17
C GLU A 314 -20.66 26.44 -1.12
N ASP A 315 -19.93 25.45 -1.65
CA ASP A 315 -20.47 24.19 -2.21
C ASP A 315 -19.35 23.45 -2.95
N THR A 316 -18.66 22.56 -2.23
CA THR A 316 -17.87 21.50 -2.87
C THR A 316 -18.86 20.45 -3.39
N GLN A 317 -19.43 20.69 -4.56
CA GLN A 317 -20.15 19.66 -5.30
C GLN A 317 -19.15 18.59 -5.76
N LEU A 318 -19.38 17.37 -5.32
CA LEU A 318 -18.71 16.15 -5.75
C LEU A 318 -18.81 16.02 -7.28
N LEU A 319 -17.68 16.24 -7.97
CA LEU A 319 -17.56 15.98 -9.40
C LEU A 319 -17.86 14.50 -9.70
N PRO A 320 -18.68 14.20 -10.72
CA PRO A 320 -19.01 12.84 -11.12
C PRO A 320 -17.76 12.13 -11.65
N GLY A 321 -17.58 10.89 -11.21
CA GLY A 321 -16.43 10.04 -11.52
C GLY A 321 -16.13 10.00 -13.01
N LYS A 322 -14.92 10.46 -13.36
CA LYS A 322 -14.34 10.34 -14.69
C LYS A 322 -14.29 8.86 -15.06
N THR A 323 -15.07 8.46 -16.06
CA THR A 323 -15.06 7.09 -16.58
C THR A 323 -13.65 6.80 -17.13
N PRO A 324 -13.09 5.60 -16.84
CA PRO A 324 -11.75 5.26 -17.30
C PRO A 324 -11.72 5.28 -18.83
N SER A 325 -10.70 5.96 -19.36
CA SER A 325 -10.49 6.08 -20.80
C SER A 325 -10.34 4.68 -21.42
N THR A 326 -10.98 4.45 -22.56
CA THR A 326 -10.84 3.20 -23.35
C THR A 326 -9.38 2.84 -23.63
N VAL A 327 -8.48 3.83 -23.64
CA VAL A 327 -7.04 3.64 -23.81
C VAL A 327 -6.38 2.99 -22.58
N GLU A 328 -6.82 3.32 -21.36
CA GLU A 328 -6.28 2.72 -20.13
C GLU A 328 -6.72 1.25 -19.99
N THR A 329 -7.95 0.94 -20.41
CA THR A 329 -8.46 -0.43 -20.43
C THR A 329 -7.71 -1.28 -21.45
N ALA A 330 -7.44 -0.75 -22.65
CA ALA A 330 -6.68 -1.46 -23.69
C ALA A 330 -5.22 -1.73 -23.25
N SER A 331 -4.57 -0.76 -22.61
CA SER A 331 -3.22 -0.93 -22.07
C SER A 331 -3.17 -2.04 -21.01
N CYS A 332 -4.12 -2.04 -20.07
CA CYS A 332 -4.19 -3.04 -19.00
C CYS A 332 -4.44 -4.47 -19.53
N VAL A 333 -5.28 -4.62 -20.56
CA VAL A 333 -5.54 -5.91 -21.22
C VAL A 333 -4.30 -6.39 -21.99
N LEU A 334 -3.63 -5.49 -22.71
CA LEU A 334 -2.43 -5.83 -23.49
C LEU A 334 -1.28 -6.24 -22.58
N THR A 335 -1.03 -5.52 -21.48
CA THR A 335 0.02 -5.88 -20.51
C THR A 335 -0.31 -7.20 -19.79
N SER A 336 -1.57 -7.44 -19.47
CA SER A 336 -2.00 -8.71 -18.86
C SER A 336 -1.84 -9.89 -19.82
N PHE A 337 -2.11 -9.69 -21.11
CA PHE A 337 -1.92 -10.70 -22.16
C PHE A 337 -0.43 -10.98 -22.39
N LEU A 338 0.41 -9.96 -22.52
CA LEU A 338 1.85 -10.13 -22.73
C LEU A 338 2.52 -10.79 -21.52
N PHE A 339 2.14 -10.41 -20.30
CA PHE A 339 2.63 -11.08 -19.09
C PHE A 339 2.15 -12.53 -19.01
N GLY A 340 0.90 -12.81 -19.37
CA GLY A 340 0.37 -14.17 -19.45
C GLY A 340 1.08 -15.04 -20.50
N ALA A 341 1.36 -14.48 -21.68
CA ALA A 341 2.11 -15.13 -22.75
C ALA A 341 3.57 -15.38 -22.35
N PHE A 342 4.21 -14.41 -21.71
CA PHE A 342 5.57 -14.55 -21.18
C PHE A 342 5.63 -15.63 -20.09
N ALA A 343 4.71 -15.60 -19.12
CA ALA A 343 4.62 -16.64 -18.09
C ALA A 343 4.35 -18.02 -18.70
N ALA A 344 3.48 -18.12 -19.71
CA ALA A 344 3.21 -19.38 -20.42
C ALA A 344 4.43 -19.89 -21.18
N LEU A 345 5.18 -19.03 -21.88
CA LEU A 345 6.45 -19.40 -22.51
C LEU A 345 7.46 -19.89 -21.48
N PHE A 346 7.43 -19.30 -20.28
CA PHE A 346 8.32 -19.67 -19.19
C PHE A 346 7.96 -21.03 -18.56
N VAL A 347 6.67 -21.40 -18.53
CA VAL A 347 6.15 -22.66 -17.99
C VAL A 347 6.21 -23.80 -19.01
N VAL A 348 5.94 -23.53 -20.29
CA VAL A 348 5.90 -24.55 -21.35
C VAL A 348 7.30 -24.92 -21.85
N ASN A 349 8.27 -24.02 -21.76
CA ASN A 349 9.62 -24.29 -22.24
C ASN A 349 10.49 -24.94 -21.13
N SER A 350 10.38 -26.25 -21.01
CA SER A 350 11.12 -27.11 -20.05
C SER A 350 12.61 -27.29 -20.39
N GLN A 351 13.11 -26.72 -21.49
CA GLN A 351 14.50 -26.84 -21.94
C GLN A 351 15.44 -25.76 -21.36
N ARG A 352 15.36 -25.47 -20.06
CA ARG A 352 16.17 -24.40 -19.44
C ARG A 352 17.58 -24.77 -18.98
N ARG A 353 17.97 -26.03 -19.05
CA ARG A 353 19.36 -26.39 -18.68
C ARG A 353 20.39 -26.03 -19.76
N ASP A 354 20.00 -25.94 -21.03
CA ASP A 354 20.98 -25.76 -22.11
C ASP A 354 21.27 -24.29 -22.46
N LEU A 355 20.31 -23.38 -22.28
CA LEU A 355 20.52 -21.96 -22.62
C LEU A 355 21.30 -21.19 -21.55
N ALA A 356 21.24 -21.60 -20.28
CA ALA A 356 22.00 -20.96 -19.20
C ALA A 356 23.51 -21.24 -19.28
N LEU A 357 23.92 -22.32 -19.95
CA LEU A 357 25.34 -22.65 -20.16
C LEU A 357 25.99 -21.87 -21.31
N HIS A 358 25.21 -21.18 -22.15
CA HIS A 358 25.74 -20.38 -23.25
C HIS A 358 26.02 -18.91 -22.89
N PHE A 359 25.74 -18.50 -21.64
CA PHE A 359 25.96 -17.14 -21.15
C PHE A 359 26.93 -17.05 -19.95
N ILE A 360 27.78 -18.07 -19.75
CA ILE A 360 28.91 -18.04 -18.80
C ILE A 360 30.23 -18.07 -19.58
#